data_AF-A0A950ULE4-F1
#
_entry.id   AF-A0A950ULE4-F1
#
_cell.length_a   1.000
_cell.length_b   1.000
_cell.length_c   1.000
_cell.angle_alpha   90.00
_cell.angle_beta   90.00
_cell.angle_gamma   90.00
#
_symmetry.space_group_name_H-M   'P 1'
#
loop_
_entity.id
_entity.type
_entity.pdbx_description
1 polymer ?
#
loop_
_entity_poly.entity_id
_entity_poly.type
_entity_poly.pdbx_seq_one_letter_code
_entity_poly.pdbx_strand_id
1 'polypeptide(L)'
;MTAESYGPFGCVVTAPREAEPPKRHTTRDDQFRERLADWLTFMVPMFIAELRNASDKEIEQARTDALEQIASHGDDLQYGGKHQASSRTALAKAFAILARADGGVTALGVHACLRPHKDCPSHALISERQQQQ
;
A
#
# COMPACT_ATOMS: atom_id res chain seq x y z
N MET A 1 26.37 2.23 3.87
CA MET A 1 25.10 1.95 4.58
C MET A 1 24.53 0.69 3.98
N THR A 2 24.72 -0.43 4.66
CA THR A 2 24.40 -1.78 4.20
C THR A 2 22.88 -1.98 4.15
N ALA A 3 22.43 -2.83 3.22
CA ALA A 3 21.03 -3.09 2.88
C ALA A 3 20.17 -3.75 3.98
N GLU A 4 20.60 -3.70 5.25
CA GLU A 4 20.06 -4.48 6.38
C GLU A 4 19.18 -3.69 7.36
N SER A 5 18.94 -2.39 7.15
CA SER A 5 18.22 -1.58 8.16
C SER A 5 16.69 -1.59 8.05
N TYR A 6 16.11 -2.26 7.05
CA TYR A 6 14.65 -2.29 6.87
C TYR A 6 14.13 -3.67 7.26
N GLY A 7 13.26 -3.69 8.27
CA GLY A 7 12.67 -4.91 8.81
C GLY A 7 11.83 -5.69 7.77
N PRO A 8 11.24 -6.83 8.15
CA PRO A 8 10.52 -7.73 7.23
C PRO A 8 9.26 -7.11 6.60
N PHE A 9 8.93 -5.87 6.96
CA PHE A 9 7.69 -5.17 6.69
C PHE A 9 7.81 -4.14 5.55
N GLY A 10 9.01 -3.96 4.97
CA GLY A 10 9.27 -2.94 3.97
C GLY A 10 9.10 -1.51 4.51
N CYS A 11 8.94 -0.56 3.59
CA CYS A 11 8.67 0.84 3.88
C CYS A 11 7.27 1.18 3.37
N VAL A 12 6.30 1.24 4.29
CA VAL A 12 4.92 1.61 3.98
C VAL A 12 4.54 2.85 4.77
N VAL A 13 4.16 3.90 4.06
CA VAL A 13 3.89 5.22 4.65
C VAL A 13 2.69 5.85 3.96
N THR A 14 2.00 6.75 4.64
CA THR A 14 1.03 7.61 3.97
C THR A 14 1.79 8.52 2.99
N ALA A 15 1.33 8.55 1.75
CA ALA A 15 1.90 9.42 0.74
C ALA A 15 1.38 10.85 0.93
N PRO A 16 2.21 11.89 0.77
CA PRO A 16 1.73 13.25 0.78
C PRO A 16 0.59 13.40 -0.24
N ARG A 17 -0.49 14.07 0.17
CA ARG A 17 -1.59 14.40 -0.74
C ARG A 17 -1.02 15.30 -1.84
N GLU A 18 -0.88 14.78 -3.07
CA GLU A 18 -0.68 15.65 -4.23
C GLU A 18 -1.85 16.66 -4.27
N ALA A 19 -1.53 17.90 -4.66
CA ALA A 19 -2.29 19.15 -4.52
C ALA A 19 -3.83 19.06 -4.46
N GLU A 20 -4.43 20.04 -3.77
CA GLU A 20 -5.86 20.18 -3.43
C GLU A 20 -6.84 19.27 -4.20
N PRO A 21 -7.68 18.50 -3.49
CA PRO A 21 -8.69 17.67 -4.14
C PRO A 21 -9.54 18.51 -5.09
N PRO A 22 -9.91 17.99 -6.28
CA PRO A 22 -10.82 18.70 -7.17
C PRO A 22 -12.10 19.08 -6.40
N LYS A 23 -12.66 20.26 -6.68
CA LYS A 23 -13.78 20.91 -5.94
C LYS A 23 -15.07 20.07 -5.74
N ARG A 24 -15.11 18.82 -6.22
CA ARG A 24 -16.26 17.90 -6.20
C ARG A 24 -16.17 16.75 -5.18
N HIS A 25 -15.18 16.70 -4.31
CA HIS A 25 -15.16 15.67 -3.26
C HIS A 25 -16.22 15.93 -2.20
N THR A 26 -17.00 14.90 -1.86
CA THR A 26 -17.85 14.94 -0.68
C THR A 26 -17.03 14.62 0.56
N THR A 27 -17.44 15.11 1.73
CA THR A 27 -16.82 14.75 3.01
C THR A 27 -16.79 13.23 3.24
N ARG A 28 -17.75 12.50 2.67
CA ARG A 28 -17.80 11.03 2.74
C ARG A 28 -16.68 10.38 1.93
N ASP A 29 -16.35 10.93 0.76
CA ASP A 29 -15.29 10.39 -0.10
C ASP A 29 -13.92 10.60 0.54
N ASP A 30 -13.69 11.76 1.15
CA ASP A 30 -12.46 12.04 1.90
C ASP A 30 -12.29 11.06 3.07
N GLN A 31 -13.33 10.86 3.88
CA GLN A 31 -13.30 9.89 5.00
C GLN A 31 -13.06 8.45 4.53
N PHE A 32 -13.64 8.03 3.41
CA PHE A 32 -13.37 6.70 2.85
C PHE A 32 -11.90 6.56 2.46
N ARG A 33 -11.34 7.56 1.76
CA ARG A 33 -9.95 7.56 1.32
C ARG A 33 -8.97 7.51 2.49
N GLU A 34 -9.21 8.31 3.54
CA GLU A 34 -8.39 8.32 4.75
C GLU A 34 -8.42 6.95 5.46
N ARG A 35 -9.61 6.40 5.70
CA ARG A 35 -9.74 5.07 6.32
C ARG A 35 -9.11 3.96 5.50
N LEU A 36 -9.21 4.05 4.17
CA LEU A 36 -8.57 3.09 3.27
C LEU A 36 -7.05 3.21 3.34
N ALA A 37 -6.50 4.43 3.34
CA ALA A 37 -5.08 4.66 3.48
C ALA A 37 -4.54 4.13 4.81
N ASP A 38 -5.20 4.45 5.94
CA ASP A 38 -4.83 3.94 7.27
C ASP A 38 -4.81 2.40 7.30
N TRP A 39 -5.86 1.79 6.75
CA TRP A 39 -5.97 0.33 6.68
C TRP A 39 -4.89 -0.29 5.79
N LEU A 40 -4.57 0.31 4.64
CA LEU A 40 -3.50 -0.13 3.75
C LEU A 40 -2.13 0.02 4.42
N THR A 41 -1.87 1.13 5.11
CA THR A 41 -0.62 1.34 5.86
C THR A 41 -0.41 0.26 6.93
N PHE A 42 -1.49 -0.26 7.52
CA PHE A 42 -1.41 -1.40 8.44
C PHE A 42 -1.24 -2.76 7.74
N MET A 43 -2.01 -3.03 6.68
CA MET A 43 -2.09 -4.37 6.08
C MET A 43 -0.99 -4.68 5.07
N VAL A 44 -0.56 -3.70 4.27
CA VAL A 44 0.48 -3.91 3.25
C VAL A 44 1.79 -4.45 3.86
N PRO A 45 2.29 -3.93 5.00
CA PRO A 45 3.45 -4.51 5.69
C PRO A 45 3.31 -6.00 5.99
N MET A 46 2.12 -6.44 6.43
CA MET A 46 1.87 -7.84 6.78
C MET A 46 1.95 -8.74 5.54
N PHE A 47 1.41 -8.28 4.41
CA PHE A 47 1.51 -9.03 3.15
C PHE A 47 2.91 -8.99 2.54
N ILE A 48 3.67 -7.91 2.73
CA ILE A 48 5.10 -7.88 2.36
C ILE A 48 5.87 -8.96 3.14
N ALA A 49 5.60 -9.08 4.45
CA ALA A 49 6.23 -10.09 5.29
C ALA A 49 5.80 -11.52 4.88
N GLU A 50 4.52 -11.74 4.57
CA GLU A 50 3.99 -13.02 4.09
C GLU A 50 4.64 -13.45 2.77
N LEU A 51 4.80 -12.53 1.82
CA LEU A 51 5.37 -12.80 0.49
C LEU A 51 6.91 -12.81 0.47
N ARG A 52 7.57 -12.59 1.61
CA ARG A 52 9.03 -12.43 1.69
C ARG A 52 9.79 -13.63 1.10
N ASN A 53 9.31 -14.83 1.40
CA ASN A 53 9.94 -16.09 0.99
C ASN A 53 9.15 -16.80 -0.12
N ALA A 54 8.16 -16.13 -0.71
CA ALA A 54 7.40 -16.69 -1.81
C ALA A 54 8.27 -16.80 -3.06
N SER A 55 8.11 -17.90 -3.79
CA SER A 55 8.68 -18.11 -5.12
C SER A 55 7.98 -17.23 -6.15
N ASP A 56 8.65 -16.96 -7.27
CA ASP A 56 8.07 -16.15 -8.35
C ASP A 56 6.74 -16.71 -8.86
N LYS A 57 6.58 -18.04 -8.85
CA LYS A 57 5.32 -18.70 -9.19
C LYS A 57 4.21 -18.39 -8.18
N GLU A 58 4.51 -18.38 -6.89
CA GLU A 58 3.53 -18.04 -5.85
C GLU A 58 3.13 -16.57 -5.91
N ILE A 59 4.07 -15.68 -6.25
CA ILE A 59 3.78 -14.26 -6.46
C ILE A 59 2.94 -14.03 -7.71
N GLU A 60 3.24 -14.74 -8.81
CA GLU A 60 2.45 -14.74 -10.04
C GLU A 60 0.99 -15.17 -9.78
N GLN A 61 0.81 -16.25 -9.03
CA GLN A 61 -0.52 -16.73 -8.64
C GLN A 61 -1.24 -15.70 -7.77
N ALA A 62 -0.58 -15.19 -6.71
CA ALA A 62 -1.15 -14.18 -5.83
C ALA A 62 -1.54 -12.90 -6.59
N ARG A 63 -0.77 -12.52 -7.63
CA ARG A 63 -1.10 -11.40 -8.50
C ARG A 63 -2.37 -11.68 -9.29
N THR A 64 -2.47 -12.85 -9.90
CA THR A 64 -3.63 -13.23 -10.71
C THR A 64 -4.91 -13.24 -9.86
N ASP A 65 -4.86 -13.88 -8.69
CA ASP A 65 -6.00 -13.95 -7.77
C ASP A 65 -6.43 -12.56 -7.28
N ALA A 66 -5.46 -11.70 -6.95
CA ALA A 66 -5.75 -10.34 -6.51
C ALA A 66 -6.37 -9.50 -7.63
N LEU A 67 -5.85 -9.60 -8.85
CA LEU A 67 -6.40 -8.89 -10.01
C LEU A 67 -7.82 -9.35 -10.34
N GLU A 68 -8.08 -10.66 -10.34
CA GLU A 68 -9.42 -11.21 -10.59
C GLU A 68 -10.43 -10.72 -9.54
N GLN A 69 -10.06 -10.76 -8.26
CA GLN A 69 -10.91 -10.29 -7.17
C GLN A 69 -11.21 -8.79 -7.29
N ILE A 70 -10.21 -7.96 -7.60
CA ILE A 70 -10.38 -6.51 -7.74
C ILE A 70 -11.21 -6.18 -8.98
N ALA A 71 -10.96 -6.85 -10.11
CA ALA A 71 -11.69 -6.62 -11.35
C ALA A 71 -13.16 -7.02 -11.24
N SER A 72 -13.45 -8.10 -10.52
CA SER A 72 -14.82 -8.62 -10.36
C SER A 72 -15.65 -7.86 -9.31
N HIS A 73 -14.99 -7.24 -8.31
CA HIS A 73 -15.65 -6.70 -7.11
C HIS A 73 -15.11 -5.32 -6.67
N GLY A 74 -14.61 -4.53 -7.61
CA GLY A 74 -14.06 -3.20 -7.32
C GLY A 74 -15.10 -2.19 -6.82
N ASP A 75 -16.37 -2.40 -7.14
CA ASP A 75 -17.51 -1.65 -6.61
C ASP A 75 -17.75 -1.95 -5.12
N ASP A 76 -17.70 -3.23 -4.72
CA ASP A 76 -17.80 -3.66 -3.31
C ASP A 76 -16.67 -3.05 -2.45
N LEU A 77 -15.49 -2.85 -3.04
CA LEU A 77 -14.38 -2.17 -2.37
C LEU A 77 -14.70 -0.70 -2.04
N GLN A 78 -15.30 0.03 -2.98
CA GLN A 78 -15.58 1.46 -2.89
C GLN A 78 -16.88 1.77 -2.12
N TYR A 79 -17.94 1.04 -2.43
CA TYR A 79 -19.29 1.34 -1.95
C TYR A 79 -19.77 0.38 -0.85
N GLY A 80 -19.03 -0.70 -0.61
CA GLY A 80 -19.40 -1.77 0.30
C GLY A 80 -20.28 -2.81 -0.38
N GLY A 81 -20.31 -4.00 0.21
CA GLY A 81 -21.03 -5.14 -0.35
C GLY A 81 -20.49 -6.45 0.20
N LYS A 82 -20.98 -7.56 -0.35
CA LYS A 82 -20.70 -8.92 0.14
C LYS A 82 -19.20 -9.25 0.09
N HIS A 83 -18.49 -8.75 -0.92
CA HIS A 83 -17.08 -9.04 -1.19
C HIS A 83 -16.16 -7.88 -0.76
N GLN A 84 -16.63 -6.93 0.05
CA GLN A 84 -15.81 -5.78 0.45
C GLN A 84 -14.52 -6.22 1.17
N ALA A 85 -14.62 -7.15 2.11
CA ALA A 85 -13.47 -7.60 2.89
C ALA A 85 -12.43 -8.33 2.03
N SER A 86 -12.88 -9.25 1.16
CA SER A 86 -11.99 -9.97 0.25
C SER A 86 -11.35 -9.03 -0.76
N SER A 87 -12.08 -8.05 -1.29
CA SER A 87 -11.57 -7.10 -2.26
C SER A 87 -10.57 -6.12 -1.66
N ARG A 88 -10.79 -5.64 -0.43
CA ARG A 88 -9.78 -4.86 0.32
C ARG A 88 -8.51 -5.66 0.56
N THR A 89 -8.65 -6.92 0.98
CA THR A 89 -7.51 -7.84 1.18
C THR A 89 -6.73 -8.04 -0.11
N ALA A 90 -7.42 -8.27 -1.24
CA ALA A 90 -6.80 -8.36 -2.55
C ALA A 90 -6.05 -7.09 -2.94
N LEU A 91 -6.60 -5.91 -2.66
CA LEU A 91 -5.92 -4.63 -2.88
C LEU A 91 -4.63 -4.50 -2.06
N ALA A 92 -4.65 -4.84 -0.77
CA ALA A 92 -3.44 -4.80 0.06
C ALA A 92 -2.37 -5.80 -0.43
N LYS A 93 -2.78 -7.00 -0.84
CA LYS A 93 -1.87 -7.98 -1.48
C LYS A 93 -1.27 -7.45 -2.77
N ALA A 94 -2.08 -6.80 -3.62
CA ALA A 94 -1.60 -6.17 -4.85
C ALA A 94 -0.55 -5.08 -4.55
N PHE A 95 -0.76 -4.25 -3.52
CA PHE A 95 0.25 -3.29 -3.07
C PHE A 95 1.54 -3.96 -2.60
N ALA A 96 1.47 -5.05 -1.84
CA ALA A 96 2.65 -5.79 -1.40
C ALA A 96 3.44 -6.40 -2.58
N ILE A 97 2.75 -6.88 -3.61
CA ILE A 97 3.37 -7.36 -4.86
C ILE A 97 4.03 -6.20 -5.61
N LEU A 98 3.34 -5.07 -5.76
CA LEU A 98 3.86 -3.89 -6.46
C LEU A 98 5.00 -3.20 -5.70
N ALA A 99 5.07 -3.35 -4.37
CA ALA A 99 6.18 -2.84 -3.56
C ALA A 99 7.55 -3.46 -3.95
N ARG A 100 7.55 -4.57 -4.68
CA ARG A 100 8.75 -5.24 -5.22
C ARG A 100 9.27 -4.59 -6.51
N ALA A 101 8.48 -3.75 -7.18
CA ALA A 101 8.91 -3.01 -8.36
C ALA A 101 9.99 -1.97 -8.00
N ASP A 102 10.83 -1.62 -8.97
CA ASP A 102 11.79 -0.53 -8.80
C ASP A 102 11.05 0.79 -8.52
N GLY A 103 11.33 1.41 -7.37
CA GLY A 103 10.63 2.62 -6.90
C GLY A 103 9.32 2.34 -6.14
N GLY A 104 8.90 1.09 -6.01
CA GLY A 104 7.69 0.71 -5.29
C GLY A 104 6.39 1.20 -5.94
N VAL A 105 5.35 1.38 -5.13
CA VAL A 105 4.03 1.86 -5.56
C VAL A 105 3.58 3.04 -4.72
N THR A 106 3.02 4.07 -5.37
CA THR A 106 2.36 5.21 -4.72
C THR A 106 0.97 5.35 -5.29
N ALA A 107 -0.05 5.00 -4.51
CA ALA A 107 -1.45 5.11 -4.93
C ALA A 107 -2.36 5.14 -3.69
N LEU A 108 -3.58 5.66 -3.86
CA LEU A 108 -4.62 5.64 -2.82
C LEU A 108 -4.18 6.21 -1.47
N GLY A 109 -3.28 7.22 -1.49
CA GLY A 109 -2.76 7.87 -0.29
C GLY A 109 -1.67 7.08 0.45
N VAL A 110 -1.14 6.00 -0.14
CA VAL A 110 -0.10 5.17 0.46
C VAL A 110 1.06 4.98 -0.52
N HIS A 111 2.28 5.05 0.01
CA HIS A 111 3.48 4.58 -0.66
C HIS A 111 3.95 3.27 -0.01
N ALA A 112 4.33 2.29 -0.83
CA ALA A 112 4.90 1.03 -0.38
C ALA A 112 6.09 0.62 -1.26
N CYS A 113 7.23 0.35 -0.63
CA CYS A 113 8.41 -0.24 -1.29
C CYS A 113 9.12 -1.21 -0.35
N LEU A 114 9.89 -2.17 -0.89
CA LEU A 114 10.66 -3.10 -0.04
C LEU A 114 11.85 -2.42 0.65
N ARG A 115 12.47 -1.44 -0.01
CA ARG A 115 13.65 -0.71 0.46
C ARG A 115 13.56 0.72 -0.03
N PRO A 116 14.07 1.71 0.74
CA PRO A 116 14.08 3.08 0.26
C PRO A 116 14.94 3.23 -0.99
N HIS A 117 14.52 4.17 -1.79
CA HIS A 117 15.08 4.51 -3.08
C HIS A 117 15.21 6.02 -3.19
N LYS A 118 15.78 6.49 -4.30
CA LYS A 118 15.82 7.92 -4.61
C LYS A 118 14.40 8.48 -4.56
N ASP A 119 14.22 9.61 -3.87
CA ASP A 119 12.94 10.30 -3.70
C ASP A 119 11.85 9.49 -2.96
N CYS A 120 12.23 8.49 -2.16
CA CYS A 120 11.28 7.70 -1.37
C CYS A 120 10.57 8.56 -0.29
N PRO A 121 9.23 8.58 -0.24
CA PRO A 121 8.46 9.32 0.76
C PRO A 121 8.80 8.96 2.21
N SER A 122 9.29 7.74 2.46
CA SER A 122 9.68 7.30 3.81
C SER A 122 10.85 8.08 4.41
N HIS A 123 11.71 8.71 3.59
CA HIS A 123 12.84 9.49 4.09
C HIS A 123 12.42 10.72 4.91
N ALA A 124 11.30 11.35 4.56
CA ALA A 124 10.78 12.50 5.29
C ALA A 124 10.46 12.13 6.75
N LEU A 125 9.84 10.96 6.96
CA LEU A 125 9.44 10.47 8.28
C LEU A 125 10.62 9.97 9.14
N ILE A 126 11.69 9.46 8.52
CA ILE A 126 12.91 9.07 9.26
C ILE A 126 13.62 10.31 9.81
N SER A 127 13.65 11.40 9.04
CA SER A 127 14.31 12.65 9.42
C SER A 127 13.64 13.33 10.61
N GLU A 128 12.31 13.26 10.70
CA GLU A 128 11.53 13.82 11.82
C GLU A 128 11.76 13.07 13.14
N ARG A 129 11.94 11.75 13.12
CA ARG A 129 12.20 10.95 14.33
C ARG A 129 13.60 11.16 14.92
N GLN A 130 14.59 11.48 14.06
CA GLN A 130 15.96 11.75 14.50
C GLN A 130 16.12 13.13 15.15
N GLN A 131 15.20 14.07 14.90
CA GLN A 131 15.20 15.39 15.53
C GLN A 131 14.52 15.42 16.91
N GLN A 132 13.83 14.35 17.28
CA GLN A 132 13.10 14.23 18.56
C GLN A 132 13.83 13.35 19.60
N GLN A 133 15.06 12.94 19.30
CA GLN A 133 15.98 12.21 20.20
C GLN A 133 17.20 13.08 20.50
#